data_AF-A0AAD8ZHS0-F1
#
_entry.id   AF-A0AAD8ZHS0-F1
#
_cell.length_a   1.000
_cell.length_b   1.000
_cell.length_c   1.000
_cell.angle_alpha   90.00
_cell.angle_beta   90.00
_cell.angle_gamma   90.00
#
_symmetry.space_group_name_H-M   'P 1'
#
loop_
_entity.id
_entity.type
_entity.pdbx_description
1 polymer ?
#
loop_
_entity_poly.entity_id
_entity_poly.type
_entity_poly.pdbx_seq_one_letter_code
_entity_poly.pdbx_strand_id
1 'polypeptide(L)'
;MMDFVDWCKLNQLQIITGKTKEMAVDFRKSKPPLSPATIDAMDVEVVGIYKYLGIHIDSCNAVVSPVQCSGKTEPPVLCEETEGNKRPLNKLNKKKAGFVV
;
A
#
# COMPACT_ATOMS: atom_id res chain seq x y z
N MET A 1 -31.69 5.90 5.86
CA MET A 1 -30.72 4.98 6.50
C MET A 1 -29.70 5.87 7.19
N MET A 2 -29.42 5.64 8.47
CA MET A 2 -28.45 6.44 9.24
C MET A 2 -27.04 5.99 8.87
N ASP A 3 -26.12 6.91 8.65
CA ASP A 3 -24.73 6.57 8.36
C ASP A 3 -23.95 6.23 9.65
N PHE A 4 -22.69 5.81 9.49
CA PHE A 4 -21.83 5.44 10.62
C PHE A 4 -21.57 6.62 11.57
N VAL A 5 -21.33 7.81 11.04
CA VAL A 5 -20.99 9.01 11.83
C VAL A 5 -22.20 9.46 12.64
N ASP A 6 -23.38 9.46 12.01
CA ASP A 6 -24.65 9.72 12.65
C ASP A 6 -24.91 8.74 13.80
N TRP A 7 -24.67 7.44 13.56
CA TRP A 7 -24.82 6.41 14.60
C TRP A 7 -23.88 6.63 15.79
N CYS A 8 -22.62 6.99 15.54
CA CYS A 8 -21.68 7.34 16.60
C CYS A 8 -22.19 8.52 17.44
N LYS A 9 -22.74 9.57 16.80
CA LYS A 9 -23.31 10.74 17.49
C LYS A 9 -24.48 10.36 18.39
N LEU A 10 -25.40 9.53 17.89
CA LEU A 10 -26.55 9.06 18.68
C LEU A 10 -26.14 8.24 19.90
N ASN A 11 -25.04 7.48 19.79
CA ASN A 11 -24.53 6.61 20.86
C ASN A 11 -23.42 7.26 21.70
N GLN A 12 -23.19 8.57 21.56
CA GLN A 12 -22.17 9.30 22.32
C GLN A 12 -20.75 8.74 22.14
N LEU A 13 -20.48 8.15 20.98
CA LEU A 13 -19.15 7.67 20.60
C LEU A 13 -18.40 8.80 19.89
N GLN A 14 -17.33 9.28 20.50
CA GLN A 14 -16.43 10.24 19.86
C GLN A 14 -15.34 9.51 19.07
N ILE A 15 -15.33 9.74 17.75
CA ILE A 15 -14.23 9.30 16.90
C ILE A 15 -13.14 10.37 16.90
N ILE A 16 -11.90 9.98 17.18
CA ILE A 16 -10.76 10.89 17.12
C ILE A 16 -10.17 10.83 15.70
N THR A 17 -10.70 11.63 14.77
CA THR A 17 -10.32 11.59 13.35
C THR A 17 -8.81 11.66 13.12
N GLY A 18 -8.07 12.47 13.89
CA GLY A 18 -6.61 12.57 13.76
C GLY A 18 -5.83 11.29 14.11
N LYS A 19 -6.42 10.37 14.89
CA LYS A 19 -5.84 9.06 15.21
C LYS A 19 -6.39 7.95 14.32
N THR A 20 -7.51 8.18 13.65
CA THR A 20 -8.08 7.25 12.68
C THR A 20 -7.24 7.27 11.40
N LYS A 21 -6.93 6.09 10.89
CA LYS A 21 -6.29 5.91 9.58
C LYS A 21 -7.18 5.00 8.74
N GLU A 22 -7.31 5.34 7.47
CA GLU A 22 -8.02 4.53 6.50
C GLU A 22 -7.03 3.71 5.67
N MET A 23 -7.31 2.43 5.47
CA MET A 23 -6.58 1.59 4.54
C MET A 23 -7.58 0.79 3.71
N ALA A 24 -7.51 0.92 2.39
CA ALA A 24 -8.32 0.16 1.47
C ALA A 24 -7.46 -0.85 0.71
N VAL A 25 -7.87 -2.12 0.75
CA VAL A 25 -7.20 -3.20 0.00
C VAL A 25 -8.12 -3.61 -1.14
N ASP A 26 -7.74 -3.24 -2.36
CA ASP A 26 -8.49 -3.55 -3.57
C ASP A 26 -7.80 -4.66 -4.37
N PHE A 27 -8.45 -5.83 -4.43
CA PHE A 27 -7.95 -7.00 -5.18
C PHE A 27 -8.33 -6.98 -6.67
N ARG A 28 -9.06 -5.97 -7.13
CA ARG A 28 -9.40 -5.82 -8.55
C ARG A 28 -8.13 -5.50 -9.36
N LYS A 29 -8.11 -5.94 -10.62
CA LYS A 29 -7.01 -5.63 -11.54
C LYS A 29 -6.95 -4.15 -11.91
N SER A 30 -8.10 -3.48 -11.93
CA SER A 30 -8.23 -2.04 -12.13
C SER A 30 -8.66 -1.44 -10.80
N LYS A 31 -7.83 -0.54 -10.27
CA LYS A 31 -8.00 0.10 -8.97
C LYS A 31 -8.40 1.56 -9.23
N PRO A 32 -9.71 1.90 -9.25
CA PRO A 32 -10.11 3.29 -9.37
C PRO A 32 -9.62 4.08 -8.15
N PRO A 33 -9.37 5.39 -8.31
CA PRO A 33 -9.05 6.25 -7.18
C PRO A 33 -10.16 6.17 -6.11
N LEU A 34 -9.75 5.99 -4.86
CA LEU A 34 -10.65 6.01 -3.72
C LEU A 34 -10.67 7.40 -3.11
N SER A 35 -11.86 7.94 -2.86
CA SER A 35 -12.01 9.15 -2.04
C SER A 35 -11.81 8.79 -0.58
N PRO A 36 -11.01 9.55 0.18
CA PRO A 36 -10.90 9.37 1.62
C PRO A 36 -12.27 9.39 2.31
N ALA A 37 -12.41 8.59 3.36
CA ALA A 37 -13.54 8.66 4.25
C ALA A 37 -13.51 9.99 5.01
N THR A 38 -14.67 10.59 5.19
CA THR A 38 -14.81 11.85 5.91
C THR A 38 -15.53 11.61 7.23
N ILE A 39 -14.96 12.09 8.34
CA ILE A 39 -15.56 12.06 9.67
C ILE A 39 -15.64 13.49 10.18
N ASP A 40 -16.85 13.96 10.48
CA ASP A 40 -17.11 15.35 10.90
C ASP A 40 -16.53 16.40 9.93
N ALA A 41 -16.74 16.16 8.63
CA ALA A 41 -16.21 16.99 7.53
C ALA A 41 -14.68 17.08 7.47
N MET A 42 -13.97 16.21 8.18
CA MET A 42 -12.51 16.06 8.10
C MET A 42 -12.17 14.75 7.39
N ASP A 43 -11.28 14.85 6.40
CA ASP A 43 -10.77 13.67 5.71
C ASP A 43 -9.90 12.84 6.64
N VAL A 44 -10.14 11.54 6.65
CA VAL A 44 -9.32 10.55 7.34
C VAL A 44 -8.06 10.32 6.51
N GLU A 45 -6.90 10.29 7.17
CA GLU A 45 -5.64 10.03 6.49
C GLU A 45 -5.62 8.59 5.94
N VAL A 46 -5.41 8.49 4.62
CA VAL A 46 -5.22 7.22 3.92
C VAL A 46 -3.78 6.74 4.07
N VAL A 47 -3.59 5.49 4.47
CA VAL A 47 -2.27 4.86 4.66
C VAL A 47 -2.06 3.70 3.70
N GLY A 48 -0.89 3.64 3.07
CA GLY A 48 -0.52 2.56 2.15
C GLY A 48 0.02 1.32 2.84
N ILE A 49 0.58 1.47 4.05
CA ILE A 49 1.16 0.39 4.85
C ILE A 49 0.62 0.47 6.28
N TYR A 50 0.18 -0.67 6.82
CA TYR A 50 -0.25 -0.79 8.20
C TYR A 50 0.51 -1.91 8.91
N LYS A 51 1.08 -1.62 10.09
CA LYS A 51 1.78 -2.58 10.92
C LYS A 51 0.85 -3.09 12.03
N TYR A 52 0.59 -4.38 12.03
CA TYR A 52 -0.25 -5.02 13.05
C TYR A 52 0.44 -6.28 13.56
N LEU A 53 0.65 -6.39 14.88
CA LEU A 53 1.23 -7.56 15.54
C LEU A 53 2.55 -8.08 14.90
N GLY A 54 3.41 -7.19 14.41
CA GLY A 54 4.68 -7.59 13.77
C GLY A 54 4.56 -8.04 12.32
N ILE A 55 3.44 -7.71 11.68
CA ILE A 55 3.16 -7.98 10.27
C ILE A 55 2.99 -6.65 9.53
N HIS A 56 3.51 -6.54 8.30
CA HIS A 56 3.23 -5.42 7.40
C HIS A 56 2.13 -5.82 6.40
N ILE A 57 1.08 -5.00 6.36
CA ILE A 57 0.02 -5.07 5.36
C ILE A 57 0.26 -3.92 4.39
N ASP A 58 0.34 -4.23 3.10
CA ASP A 58 0.56 -3.27 2.01
C ASP A 58 -0.69 -3.24 1.12
N SER A 59 -1.26 -2.04 0.91
CA SER A 59 -2.45 -1.83 0.07
C SER A 59 -2.21 -2.15 -1.42
N CYS A 60 -0.97 -2.01 -1.89
CA CYS A 60 -0.61 -2.23 -3.28
C CYS A 60 -0.43 -3.72 -3.57
N ASN A 61 0.23 -4.43 -2.66
CA ASN A 61 0.64 -5.82 -2.87
C ASN A 61 -0.25 -6.84 -2.15
N ALA A 62 -1.04 -6.45 -1.15
CA ALA A 62 -1.90 -7.31 -0.32
C ALA A 62 -1.24 -8.61 0.21
N VAL A 63 0.09 -8.71 0.13
CA VAL A 63 0.89 -9.82 0.66
C VAL A 63 1.29 -9.45 2.08
N VAL A 64 0.88 -10.29 3.00
CA VAL A 64 1.13 -10.16 4.43
C VAL A 64 2.54 -10.67 4.71
N SER A 65 3.49 -9.79 5.00
CA SER A 65 4.89 -10.17 5.25
C SER A 65 5.25 -10.04 6.74
N PRO A 66 5.98 -11.01 7.33
CA PRO A 66 6.59 -10.82 8.65
C PRO A 66 7.51 -9.60 8.63
N VAL A 67 7.46 -8.78 9.69
CA VAL A 67 8.36 -7.64 9.84
C VAL A 67 9.79 -8.16 9.95
N GLN A 68 10.59 -7.93 8.92
CA GLN A 68 12.04 -8.03 9.01
C GLN A 68 12.55 -6.72 9.62
N CYS A 69 13.12 -6.79 10.82
CA CYS A 69 13.78 -5.64 11.46
C CYS A 69 15.06 -5.28 10.69
N SER A 70 14.93 -4.49 9.62
CA SER A 70 16.05 -3.80 8.98
C SER A 70 15.83 -2.30 9.16
N GLY A 71 16.61 -1.69 10.05
CA GLY A 71 16.62 -0.24 10.22
C GLY A 71 17.05 0.43 8.92
N LYS A 72 16.11 1.09 8.25
CA LYS A 72 16.27 2.20 7.29
C LYS A 72 14.88 2.81 7.11
N THR A 73 14.71 4.02 7.62
CA THR A 73 13.50 4.83 7.40
C THR A 73 13.61 5.43 6.00
N GLU A 74 12.95 4.82 5.02
CA GLU A 74 12.67 5.48 3.73
C GLU A 74 11.22 5.98 3.74
N PRO A 75 10.96 7.19 3.18
CA PRO A 75 9.63 7.80 3.17
C PRO A 75 8.64 6.95 2.36
N PRO A 76 7.32 7.09 2.62
CA PRO A 76 6.31 6.35 1.88
C PRO A 76 6.42 6.66 0.39
N VAL A 77 6.68 5.63 -0.41
CA VAL A 77 6.68 5.70 -1.86
C VAL A 77 5.26 6.03 -2.29
N LEU A 78 5.07 7.25 -2.80
CA LEU A 78 3.93 7.56 -3.64
C LEU A 78 4.04 6.63 -4.86
N CYS A 79 3.05 5.76 -5.04
CA CYS A 79 3.04 4.83 -6.17
C CYS A 79 2.90 5.63 -7.47
N GLU A 80 4.01 5.95 -8.11
CA GLU A 80 3.99 6.35 -9.51
C GLU A 80 3.72 5.11 -10.36
N GLU A 81 2.57 5.10 -11.03
CA GLU A 81 2.25 4.12 -12.06
C GLU A 81 3.22 4.33 -13.24
N THR A 82 4.20 3.44 -13.38
CA THR A 82 5.03 3.38 -14.58
C THR A 82 4.32 2.56 -15.65
N GLU A 83 3.61 3.24 -16.54
CA GLU A 83 3.27 2.71 -17.87
C GLU A 83 4.58 2.50 -18.65
N GLY A 84 4.91 1.25 -19.00
CA GLY A 84 6.04 1.01 -19.90
C GLY A 84 6.63 -0.39 -19.87
N ASN A 85 5.92 -1.33 -20.47
CA ASN A 85 6.44 -2.61 -20.95
C ASN A 85 7.82 -2.48 -21.64
N LYS A 86 8.90 -2.95 -20.99
CA LYS A 86 10.09 -3.46 -21.69
C LYS A 86 10.61 -4.73 -21.00
N ARG A 87 10.36 -5.86 -21.65
CA ARG A 87 11.01 -7.16 -21.37
C ARG A 87 12.54 -6.99 -21.40
N PRO A 88 13.30 -7.59 -20.46
CA PRO A 88 14.76 -7.65 -20.57
C PRO A 88 15.15 -8.56 -21.75
N LEU A 89 15.92 -8.01 -22.68
CA LEU A 89 16.48 -8.72 -23.83
C LEU A 89 17.60 -9.65 -23.33
N ASN A 90 17.28 -10.93 -23.29
CA ASN A 90 18.18 -12.08 -23.25
C ASN A 90 19.47 -11.89 -24.09
N LYS A 91 20.62 -11.68 -23.45
CA LYS A 91 21.93 -11.98 -24.05
C LYS A 91 22.41 -13.35 -23.60
N LEU A 92 21.92 -14.39 -24.27
CA LEU A 92 22.51 -15.72 -24.21
C LEU A 92 23.20 -16.03 -25.55
N ASN A 93 24.48 -16.40 -25.41
CA ASN A 93 25.27 -17.32 -26.24
C ASN A 93 26.08 -16.80 -27.45
N LYS A 94 27.43 -16.86 -27.35
CA LYS A 94 28.24 -18.01 -27.82
C LYS A 94 29.78 -17.80 -27.71
N LYS A 95 30.42 -18.74 -27.00
CA LYS A 95 31.66 -19.49 -27.31
C LYS A 95 32.91 -18.75 -27.85
N LYS A 96 34.04 -18.94 -27.17
CA LYS A 96 35.08 -19.91 -27.59
C LYS A 96 36.19 -20.05 -26.52
N ALA A 97 36.48 -21.30 -26.17
CA ALA A 97 37.74 -21.71 -25.57
C ALA A 97 38.88 -21.49 -26.58
N GLY A 98 40.05 -21.10 -26.08
CA GLY A 98 41.29 -21.00 -26.84
C GLY A 98 42.49 -21.12 -25.89
N PHE A 99 43.12 -22.30 -25.91
CA PHE A 99 44.45 -22.57 -25.39
C PHE A 99 45.47 -21.61 -26.03
N VAL A 100 46.46 -21.16 -25.27
CA VAL A 100 47.73 -20.66 -25.80
C VAL A 100 48.82 -21.64 -25.32
N VAL A 101 49.68 -21.99 -26.27
CA VAL A 101 50.75 -23.00 -26.23
C VAL A 101 51.69 -22.86 -25.05
#